data_AF-A0A537RGF5-F1
#
_entry.id   AF-A0A537RGF5-F1
#
_cell.length_a   1.000
_cell.length_b   1.000
_cell.length_c   1.000
_cell.angle_alpha   90.00
_cell.angle_beta   90.00
_cell.angle_gamma   90.00
#
_symmetry.space_group_name_H-M   'P 1'
#
loop_
_entity.id
_entity.type
_entity.pdbx_description
1 polymer ?
#
loop_
_entity_poly.entity_id
_entity_poly.type
_entity_poly.pdbx_seq_one_letter_code
_entity_poly.pdbx_strand_id
1 'polypeptide(L)'
;MYFGCRVACSCSSGIPEAGGDAAFYFDPTSLLSFEQTLLAALRRLRVERAAIRAASRRQALRFTWHEFVRRIDEAIAWTVQEINRC
;
A
#
# COMPACT_ATOMS: atom_id res chain seq x y z
N MET A 1 -8.22 -0.63 -3.90
CA MET A 1 -6.94 -1.29 -4.18
C MET A 1 -7.15 -2.61 -4.94
N TYR A 2 -7.57 -3.72 -4.31
CA TYR A 2 -7.71 -5.02 -5.00
C TYR A 2 -8.80 -5.06 -6.09
N PHE A 3 -10.05 -4.70 -5.76
CA PHE A 3 -11.16 -4.64 -6.73
C PHE A 3 -11.15 -3.36 -7.60
N GLY A 4 -10.05 -2.60 -7.57
CA GLY A 4 -9.89 -1.36 -8.33
C GLY A 4 -10.65 -0.15 -7.76
N CYS A 5 -11.06 -0.20 -6.49
CA CYS A 5 -11.45 1.00 -5.73
C CYS A 5 -10.22 1.91 -5.56
N ARG A 6 -10.39 3.23 -5.65
CA ARG A 6 -9.31 4.21 -5.40
C ARG A 6 -9.41 4.70 -3.98
N VAL A 7 -8.27 4.89 -3.37
CA VAL A 7 -8.16 5.06 -1.92
C VAL A 7 -7.45 6.36 -1.65
N ALA A 8 -8.09 7.20 -0.85
CA ALA A 8 -7.43 8.24 -0.10
C ALA A 8 -7.31 7.75 1.35
N CYS A 9 -6.12 7.82 1.93
CA CYS A 9 -5.85 7.35 3.29
C CYS A 9 -4.79 8.22 3.98
N SER A 10 -4.62 8.04 5.28
CA SER A 10 -3.60 8.78 6.01
C SER A 10 -2.19 8.37 5.57
N CYS A 11 -1.23 9.29 5.68
CA CYS A 11 0.20 9.04 5.46
C CYS A 11 0.91 8.45 6.69
N SER A 12 0.18 7.75 7.57
CA SER A 12 0.67 7.30 8.88
C SER A 12 0.85 5.78 8.95
N SER A 13 1.71 5.33 9.88
CA SER A 13 2.02 3.90 10.08
C SER A 13 2.55 3.26 8.80
N GLY A 14 2.32 1.95 8.62
CA GLY A 14 2.73 1.18 7.43
C GLY A 14 1.85 1.37 6.18
N ILE A 15 0.93 2.36 6.18
CA ILE A 15 -0.02 2.56 5.08
C ILE A 15 0.69 3.05 3.80
N PRO A 16 1.63 4.03 3.84
CA PRO A 16 2.38 4.44 2.66
C PRO A 16 3.14 3.30 1.98
N GLU A 17 3.69 2.37 2.76
CA GLU A 17 4.42 1.20 2.29
C GLU A 17 3.48 0.21 1.58
N ALA A 18 2.30 -0.04 2.16
CA ALA A 18 1.29 -0.92 1.58
C ALA A 18 0.60 -0.30 0.35
N GLY A 19 0.23 0.98 0.43
CA GLY A 19 -0.49 1.69 -0.62
C GLY A 19 0.40 2.13 -1.79
N GLY A 20 1.71 2.32 -1.56
CA GLY A 20 2.68 2.82 -2.54
C GLY A 20 2.17 4.04 -3.30
N ASP A 21 2.51 4.17 -4.58
CA ASP A 21 2.04 5.27 -5.43
C ASP A 21 0.57 5.10 -5.89
N ALA A 22 -0.10 4.04 -5.46
CA ALA A 22 -1.42 3.68 -5.94
C ALA A 22 -2.58 4.18 -5.06
N ALA A 23 -2.25 4.87 -3.96
CA ALA A 23 -3.16 5.57 -3.07
C ALA A 23 -2.85 7.07 -3.03
N PHE A 24 -3.81 7.86 -2.55
CA PHE A 24 -3.64 9.27 -2.28
C PHE A 24 -3.48 9.46 -0.76
N TYR A 25 -2.51 10.26 -0.34
CA TYR A 25 -2.17 10.39 1.07
C TYR A 25 -2.45 11.78 1.61
N PHE A 26 -3.05 11.82 2.79
CA PHE A 26 -3.25 13.05 3.56
C PHE A 26 -2.67 12.92 4.96
N ASP A 27 -2.32 14.04 5.58
CA ASP A 27 -1.99 14.10 7.01
C ASP A 27 -3.29 13.94 7.83
N PRO A 28 -3.40 12.90 8.69
CA PRO A 28 -4.62 12.64 9.46
C PRO A 28 -4.91 13.72 10.52
N THR A 29 -3.93 14.57 10.84
CA THR A 29 -4.07 15.66 11.82
C THR A 29 -4.44 17.00 11.17
N SER A 30 -4.55 17.04 9.84
CA SER A 30 -4.78 18.26 9.07
C SER A 30 -6.00 18.14 8.16
N LEU A 31 -7.09 18.82 8.53
CA LEU A 31 -8.30 18.90 7.71
C LEU A 31 -8.00 19.48 6.31
N LEU A 32 -7.12 20.48 6.23
CA LEU A 32 -6.71 21.09 4.98
C LEU A 32 -5.97 20.10 4.07
N SER A 33 -5.09 19.27 4.63
CA SER A 33 -4.40 18.22 3.88
C SER A 33 -5.38 17.19 3.30
N PHE A 34 -6.39 16.80 4.09
CA PHE A 34 -7.45 15.90 3.63
C PHE A 34 -8.22 16.50 2.45
N GLU A 35 -8.69 17.75 2.57
CA GLU A 35 -9.43 18.44 1.51
C GLU A 35 -8.62 18.52 0.21
N GLN A 36 -7.38 18.99 0.30
CA GLN A 36 -6.49 19.13 -0.85
C GLN A 36 -6.25 17.78 -1.55
N THR A 37 -6.01 16.73 -0.77
CA THR A 37 -5.79 15.37 -1.26
C THR A 37 -7.03 14.82 -1.96
N LEU A 38 -8.21 14.99 -1.37
CA LEU A 38 -9.47 14.53 -1.96
C LEU A 38 -9.76 15.25 -3.28
N LEU A 39 -9.61 16.57 -3.33
CA LEU A 39 -9.82 17.36 -4.54
C LEU A 39 -8.82 16.99 -5.64
N ALA A 40 -7.54 16.82 -5.29
CA ALA A 40 -6.51 16.38 -6.24
C ALA A 40 -6.82 14.97 -6.78
N ALA A 41 -7.23 14.04 -5.91
CA ALA A 41 -7.62 12.70 -6.31
C ALA A 41 -8.80 12.73 -7.29
N LEU A 42 -9.87 13.49 -7.00
CA LEU A 42 -11.02 13.62 -7.89
C LEU A 42 -10.65 14.20 -9.26
N ARG A 43 -9.79 15.23 -9.31
CA ARG A 43 -9.30 15.81 -10.56
C ARG A 43 -8.52 14.79 -11.37
N ARG A 44 -7.58 14.08 -10.74
CA ARG A 44 -6.74 13.07 -11.40
C ARG A 44 -7.56 11.88 -11.89
N LEU A 45 -8.56 11.46 -11.12
CA LEU A 45 -9.47 10.37 -11.49
C LEU A 45 -10.35 10.67 -12.70
N ARG A 46 -10.57 11.94 -13.06
CA ARG A 46 -11.27 12.30 -14.29
C ARG A 46 -10.46 11.99 -15.54
N VAL A 47 -9.13 12.04 -15.45
CA VAL A 47 -8.23 11.91 -16.60
C VAL A 47 -7.57 10.51 -16.63
N GLU A 48 -7.11 10.02 -15.49
CA GLU A 48 -6.26 8.83 -15.40
C GLU A 48 -6.99 7.61 -14.80
N ARG A 49 -8.33 7.57 -14.89
CA ARG A 49 -9.16 6.57 -14.18
C ARG A 49 -8.66 5.14 -14.38
N ALA A 50 -8.43 4.73 -15.61
CA ALA A 50 -8.03 3.36 -15.95
C ALA A 50 -6.59 3.04 -15.48
N ALA A 51 -5.67 3.97 -15.67
CA ALA A 51 -4.27 3.83 -15.24
C ALA A 51 -4.18 3.66 -13.72
N ILE A 52 -4.87 4.52 -12.96
CA ILE A 52 -4.92 4.44 -11.50
C ILE A 52 -5.54 3.11 -11.05
N ARG A 53 -6.60 2.63 -11.72
CA ARG A 53 -7.21 1.30 -11.40
C ARG A 53 -6.19 0.18 -11.54
N ALA A 54 -5.45 0.16 -12.64
CA ALA A 54 -4.46 -0.86 -12.94
C ALA A 54 -3.30 -0.81 -11.93
N ALA A 55 -2.82 0.39 -11.60
CA ALA A 55 -1.79 0.59 -10.57
C ALA A 55 -2.24 0.10 -9.20
N SER A 56 -3.45 0.46 -8.76
CA SER A 56 -4.00 0.02 -7.47
C SER A 56 -4.15 -1.50 -7.37
N ARG A 57 -4.50 -2.18 -8.46
CA ARG A 57 -4.58 -3.64 -8.49
C ARG A 57 -3.19 -4.28 -8.42
N ARG A 58 -2.23 -3.78 -9.21
CA ARG A 58 -0.83 -4.27 -9.18
C ARG A 58 -0.22 -4.13 -7.79
N GLN A 59 -0.42 -2.98 -7.14
CA GLN A 59 0.09 -2.76 -5.80
C GLN A 59 -0.53 -3.74 -4.79
N ALA A 60 -1.86 -3.91 -4.81
CA ALA A 60 -2.55 -4.82 -3.90
C ALA A 60 -2.06 -6.27 -4.04
N LEU A 61 -1.74 -6.71 -5.26
CA LEU A 61 -1.24 -8.07 -5.52
C LEU A 61 0.14 -8.35 -4.94
N ARG A 62 0.91 -7.32 -4.56
CA ARG A 62 2.21 -7.49 -3.89
C ARG A 62 2.07 -7.92 -2.42
N PHE A 63 0.91 -7.68 -1.82
CA PHE A 63 0.64 -7.95 -0.41
C PHE A 63 -0.39 -9.07 -0.29
N THR A 64 0.09 -10.30 -0.20
CA THR A 64 -0.75 -11.49 -0.02
C THR A 64 -0.35 -12.25 1.23
N TRP A 65 -1.31 -12.95 1.82
CA TRP A 65 -1.03 -13.83 2.96
C TRP A 65 -0.06 -14.97 2.61
N HIS A 66 -0.17 -15.52 1.40
CA HIS A 66 0.76 -16.55 0.93
C HIS A 66 2.20 -16.04 0.91
N GLU A 67 2.43 -14.86 0.35
CA GLU A 67 3.77 -14.26 0.30
C GLU A 67 4.28 -13.87 1.69
N PHE A 68 3.40 -13.37 2.56
CA PHE A 68 3.74 -13.09 3.95
C PHE A 68 4.23 -14.36 4.67
N VAL A 69 3.45 -15.44 4.64
CA VAL A 69 3.80 -16.71 5.30
C VAL A 69 5.11 -17.26 4.74
N ARG A 70 5.25 -17.32 3.41
CA ARG A 70 6.48 -17.81 2.77
C ARG A 70 7.72 -17.07 3.27
N ARG A 71 7.68 -15.73 3.32
CA ARG A 71 8.82 -14.92 3.76
C ARG A 71 9.12 -15.07 5.26
N ILE A 72 8.09 -15.24 6.08
CA ILE A 72 8.25 -15.46 7.53
C ILE A 72 8.85 -16.84 7.80
N ASP A 73 8.36 -17.88 7.13
CA ASP A 73 8.88 -19.25 7.26
C ASP A 73 10.36 -19.33 6.84
N GLU A 74 10.72 -18.69 5.73
CA GLU A 74 12.12 -18.58 5.27
C GLU A 74 13.01 -17.87 6.30
N ALA A 75 12.54 -16.77 6.87
CA ALA A 75 13.28 -16.03 7.88
C ALA A 75 13.49 -16.85 9.15
N ILE A 76 12.45 -17.53 9.64
CA ILE A 76 12.53 -18.41 10.82
C ILE A 76 13.50 -19.56 10.57
N ALA A 77 13.38 -20.24 9.42
CA ALA A 77 14.25 -21.36 9.07
C ALA A 77 15.72 -20.93 8.99
N TRP A 78 16.00 -19.77 8.38
CA TRP A 78 17.34 -19.21 8.33
C TRP A 78 17.89 -18.89 9.73
N THR A 79 17.11 -18.24 10.59
CA THR A 79 17.54 -17.90 11.96
C THR A 79 17.83 -19.15 12.79
N VAL A 80 17.02 -20.20 12.68
CA VAL A 80 17.25 -21.47 13.39
C VAL A 80 18.55 -22.15 12.91
N GLN A 81 18.82 -22.15 11.60
CA GLN A 81 20.05 -22.70 11.05
C GLN A 81 21.30 -21.95 11.56
N GLU A 82 21.23 -20.62 11.63
CA GLU A 82 22.36 -19.80 12.08
C GLU A 82 22.65 -20.01 13.57
N ILE A 83 21.61 -20.10 14.41
CA ILE A 83 21.77 -20.40 15.84
C ILE A 83 22.45 -21.75 16.05
N ASN A 84 22.08 -22.78 15.26
CA ASN A 84 22.65 -24.12 15.38
C ASN A 84 24.08 -24.25 14.81
N ARG A 85 24.60 -23.21 14.13
CA ARG A 85 25.98 -23.17 13.62
C ARG A 85 26.97 -22.51 14.59
N CYS A 86 26.46 -21.73 15.55
CA CYS A 86 27.24 -21.11 16.62
C CYS A 86 27.46 -22.09 17.78
#